data_AF-A0A3P8PLM6-F1
#
_entry.id   AF-A0A3P8PLM6-F1
#
_cell.length_a   1.000
_cell.length_b   1.000
_cell.length_c   1.000
_cell.angle_alpha   90.00
_cell.angle_beta   90.00
_cell.angle_gamma   90.00
#
_symmetry.space_group_name_H-M   'P 1'
#
loop_
_entity.id
_entity.type
_entity.pdbx_description
1 polymer ?
#
loop_
_entity_poly.entity_id
_entity_poly.type
_entity_poly.pdbx_seq_one_letter_code
_entity_poly.pdbx_strand_id
1 'polypeptide(L)'
;MCLYSHTPTRLHCMKLMADYLCWKCKIEAGTFLHCFWECSLIAPFWKKVVTLLKGWSGLEVPLTPELCLLGDRSHIPRIHNNIFTVVMVGLVTASRIILRSYQGLREL
;
A
#
# COMPACT_ATOMS: atom_id res chain seq x y z
N MET A 1 -5.49 -9.95 7.84
CA MET A 1 -4.10 -10.43 7.97
C MET A 1 -3.18 -9.23 7.83
N CYS A 2 -2.44 -8.92 8.89
CA CYS A 2 -1.74 -7.66 9.09
C CYS A 2 -0.55 -7.53 8.13
N LEU A 3 -0.68 -6.68 7.10
CA LEU A 3 0.36 -6.33 6.14
C LEU A 3 1.69 -5.92 6.82
N TYR A 4 1.60 -5.36 8.02
CA TYR A 4 2.72 -4.91 8.83
C TYR A 4 3.71 -6.00 9.25
N SER A 5 3.26 -7.23 9.56
CA SER A 5 4.15 -8.32 10.02
C SER A 5 5.04 -8.87 8.92
N HIS A 6 4.72 -8.58 7.65
CA HIS A 6 5.41 -9.10 6.47
C HIS A 6 6.31 -8.04 5.84
N THR A 7 6.97 -7.20 6.63
CA THR A 7 7.93 -6.21 6.11
C THR A 7 9.37 -6.70 6.32
N PRO A 8 10.30 -6.43 5.38
CA PRO A 8 11.69 -6.85 5.50
C PRO A 8 12.32 -6.50 6.86
N THR A 9 12.08 -5.27 7.34
CA THR A 9 12.62 -4.83 8.65
C THR A 9 12.06 -5.65 9.82
N ARG A 10 10.77 -5.98 9.80
CA ARG A 10 10.15 -6.81 10.86
C ARG A 10 10.65 -8.26 10.81
N LEU A 11 10.82 -8.82 9.60
CA LEU A 11 11.33 -10.18 9.42
C LEU A 11 12.79 -10.29 9.83
N HIS A 12 13.60 -9.29 9.51
CA HIS A 12 14.98 -9.20 9.97
C HIS A 12 15.06 -9.14 11.50
N CYS A 13 14.23 -8.33 12.14
CA CYS A 13 14.13 -8.26 13.60
C CYS A 13 13.72 -9.60 14.23
N MET A 14 12.83 -10.35 13.57
CA MET A 14 12.43 -11.71 13.97
C MET A 14 13.46 -12.79 13.59
N LYS A 15 14.61 -12.41 12.99
CA LYS A 15 15.63 -13.33 12.47
C LYS A 15 15.12 -14.33 11.44
N LEU A 16 14.04 -13.98 10.74
CA LEU A 16 13.45 -14.77 9.64
C LEU A 16 14.07 -14.40 8.29
N MET A 17 14.82 -13.31 8.21
CA MET A 17 15.53 -12.86 7.00
C MET A 17 16.88 -12.22 7.36
N ALA A 18 17.88 -12.39 6.49
CA ALA A 18 19.20 -11.79 6.67
C ALA A 18 19.22 -10.28 6.41
N ASP A 19 18.46 -9.80 5.43
CA ASP A 19 18.44 -8.39 5.03
C ASP A 19 17.19 -7.66 5.52
N TYR A 20 17.38 -6.39 5.90
CA TYR A 20 16.29 -5.48 6.28
C TYR A 20 15.83 -4.55 5.14
N LEU A 21 16.42 -4.70 3.94
CA LEU A 21 16.19 -3.82 2.78
C LEU A 21 14.85 -4.10 2.11
N CYS A 22 14.27 -3.06 1.49
CA CYS A 22 13.03 -3.14 0.75
C CYS A 22 13.10 -4.18 -0.38
N TRP A 23 12.08 -5.04 -0.49
CA TRP A 23 12.03 -6.07 -1.52
C TRP A 23 11.96 -5.54 -2.95
N LYS A 24 11.44 -4.32 -3.16
CA LYS A 24 11.38 -3.70 -4.48
C LYS A 24 12.69 -3.00 -4.85
N CYS A 25 13.03 -1.93 -4.14
CA CYS A 25 14.15 -1.09 -4.54
C CYS A 25 15.51 -1.62 -4.08
N LYS A 26 15.56 -2.48 -3.05
CA LYS A 26 16.80 -3.03 -2.46
C LYS A 26 17.84 -1.96 -2.07
N ILE A 27 17.39 -0.72 -1.83
CA ILE A 27 18.24 0.44 -1.50
C ILE A 27 17.98 0.89 -0.06
N GLU A 28 16.72 1.18 0.28
CA GLU A 28 16.33 1.67 1.61
C GLU A 28 15.78 0.56 2.49
N ALA A 29 15.68 0.84 3.79
CA ALA A 29 15.08 -0.08 4.76
C ALA A 29 13.63 -0.42 4.37
N GLY A 30 13.30 -1.71 4.35
CA GLY A 30 11.97 -2.21 4.05
C GLY A 30 11.01 -2.07 5.21
N THR A 31 10.76 -0.84 5.64
CA THR A 31 9.73 -0.52 6.62
C THR A 31 8.35 -0.66 5.98
N PHE A 32 7.30 -0.69 6.80
CA PHE A 32 5.92 -0.75 6.29
C PHE A 32 5.60 0.42 5.37
N LEU A 33 5.89 1.65 5.82
CA LEU A 33 5.61 2.84 5.05
C LEU A 33 6.46 2.89 3.77
N HIS A 34 7.74 2.54 3.85
CA HIS A 34 8.58 2.54 2.66
C HIS A 34 8.10 1.50 1.64
N CYS A 35 7.93 0.23 2.05
CA CYS A 35 7.51 -0.82 1.12
C CYS A 35 6.14 -0.55 0.50
N PHE A 36 5.20 0.04 1.23
CA PHE A 36 3.85 0.23 0.73
C PHE A 36 3.56 1.63 0.19
N TRP A 37 4.42 2.63 0.38
CA TRP A 37 4.11 4.01 -0.02
C TRP A 37 5.30 4.75 -0.61
N GLU A 38 6.38 4.91 0.16
CA GLU A 38 7.47 5.84 -0.19
C GLU A 38 8.46 5.25 -1.20
N CYS A 39 8.51 3.92 -1.34
CA CYS A 39 9.41 3.26 -2.26
C CYS A 39 9.23 3.84 -3.67
N SER A 40 10.34 4.22 -4.30
CA SER A 40 10.38 4.84 -5.63
C SER A 40 9.66 4.02 -6.71
N LEU A 41 9.59 2.70 -6.55
CA LEU A 41 8.89 1.79 -7.45
C LEU A 41 7.38 1.65 -7.15
N ILE A 42 6.96 2.01 -5.93
CA ILE A 42 5.57 1.87 -5.45
C ILE A 42 4.83 3.21 -5.47
N ALA A 43 5.50 4.32 -5.20
CA ALA A 43 4.94 5.67 -5.32
C ALA A 43 4.23 5.93 -6.68
N PRO A 44 4.79 5.56 -7.86
CA PRO A 44 4.08 5.74 -9.14
C PRO A 44 2.88 4.80 -9.30
N PHE A 45 2.86 3.65 -8.63
CA PHE A 45 1.71 2.74 -8.63
C PHE A 45 0.50 3.39 -7.95
N TRP A 46 0.69 4.03 -6.78
CA TRP A 46 -0.40 4.71 -6.09
C TRP A 46 -0.98 5.89 -6.86
N LYS A 47 -0.14 6.64 -7.59
CA LYS A 47 -0.62 7.69 -8.50
C LYS A 47 -1.59 7.12 -9.54
N LYS A 48 -1.27 5.96 -10.14
CA LYS A 48 -2.15 5.29 -11.11
C LYS A 48 -3.46 4.82 -10.46
N VAL A 49 -3.38 4.23 -9.26
CA VAL A 49 -4.56 3.76 -8.51
C VAL A 49 -5.51 4.92 -8.21
N VAL A 50 -4.99 6.04 -7.68
CA VAL A 50 -5.81 7.22 -7.38
C VAL A 50 -6.42 7.82 -8.63
N THR A 51 -5.67 7.92 -9.74
CA THR A 51 -6.22 8.39 -11.02
C THR A 51 -7.36 7.50 -11.53
N LEU A 52 -7.20 6.16 -11.43
CA LEU A 52 -8.25 5.22 -11.80
C LEU A 52 -9.49 5.40 -10.91
N LEU A 53 -9.29 5.49 -9.59
CA LEU A 53 -10.40 5.66 -8.65
C LEU A 53 -11.12 7.00 -8.85
N LYS A 54 -10.39 8.09 -9.14
CA LYS A 54 -10.98 9.39 -9.48
C LYS A 54 -11.84 9.29 -10.75
N GLY A 55 -11.35 8.60 -11.79
CA GLY A 55 -12.12 8.41 -13.02
C GLY A 55 -13.41 7.60 -12.83
N TRP A 56 -13.40 6.60 -11.96
CA TRP A 56 -14.56 5.73 -11.71
C TRP A 56 -15.58 6.35 -10.75
N SER A 57 -15.10 7.04 -9.71
CA SER A 57 -15.95 7.57 -8.65
C SER A 57 -16.39 9.02 -8.88
N GLY A 58 -15.70 9.76 -9.76
CA GLY A 58 -15.87 11.21 -9.90
C GLY A 58 -15.39 12.00 -8.68
N LEU A 59 -14.76 11.35 -7.71
CA LEU A 59 -14.31 11.95 -6.46
C LEU A 59 -12.83 12.31 -6.50
N GLU A 60 -12.50 13.43 -5.86
CA GLU A 60 -11.11 13.72 -5.53
C GLU A 60 -10.69 12.87 -4.33
N VAL A 61 -9.98 11.78 -4.62
CA VAL A 61 -9.41 10.91 -3.59
C VAL A 61 -8.04 11.47 -3.20
N PRO A 62 -7.82 11.89 -1.94
CA PRO A 62 -6.53 12.39 -1.51
C PRO A 62 -5.51 11.25 -1.54
N LEU A 63 -4.36 11.49 -2.18
CA LEU A 63 -3.25 10.56 -2.21
C LEU A 63 -2.48 10.66 -0.90
N THR A 64 -3.04 10.07 0.17
CA THR A 64 -2.42 10.06 1.49
C THR A 64 -2.23 8.62 1.99
N PRO A 65 -1.12 8.33 2.69
CA PRO A 65 -0.86 7.00 3.22
C PRO A 65 -1.91 6.59 4.27
N GLU A 66 -2.47 7.52 5.02
CA GLU A 66 -3.51 7.28 6.02
C GLU A 66 -4.77 6.72 5.35
N LEU A 67 -5.19 7.29 4.22
CA LEU A 67 -6.32 6.77 3.48
C LEU A 67 -5.96 5.44 2.79
N CYS A 68 -4.84 5.41 2.07
CA CYS A 68 -4.48 4.29 1.20
C CYS A 68 -4.08 3.02 1.98
N LEU A 69 -3.46 3.19 3.14
CA LEU A 69 -2.93 2.08 3.96
C LEU A 69 -3.77 1.80 5.19
N LEU A 70 -4.28 2.85 5.87
CA LEU A 70 -5.03 2.71 7.13
C LEU A 70 -6.55 2.80 6.91
N GLY A 71 -6.99 3.33 5.77
CA GLY A 71 -8.41 3.57 5.51
C GLY A 71 -9.01 4.68 6.36
N ASP A 72 -8.18 5.64 6.80
CA ASP A 72 -8.65 6.79 7.58
C ASP A 72 -9.60 7.66 6.73
N ARG A 73 -10.73 8.01 7.33
CA ARG A 73 -11.86 8.70 6.68
C ARG A 73 -11.99 10.15 7.13
N SER A 74 -11.15 10.57 8.08
CA SER A 74 -11.20 11.90 8.69
C SER A 74 -11.11 13.05 7.68
N HIS A 75 -10.35 12.86 6.60
CA HIS A 75 -10.09 13.88 5.58
C HIS A 75 -11.03 13.84 4.36
N ILE A 76 -12.03 12.95 4.32
CA ILE A 76 -12.92 12.81 3.14
C ILE A 76 -14.31 13.37 3.47
N PRO A 77 -14.90 14.22 2.60
CA PRO A 77 -16.27 14.68 2.78
C PRO A 77 -17.25 13.50 2.81
N ARG A 78 -18.30 13.60 3.65
CA ARG A 78 -19.35 12.56 3.77
C ARG A 78 -20.06 12.37 2.41
N ILE A 79 -19.65 11.34 1.68
CA ILE A 79 -20.22 10.94 0.37
C ILE A 79 -21.09 9.70 0.55
N HIS A 80 -22.01 9.46 -0.39
CA HIS A 80 -22.90 8.30 -0.43
C HIS A 80 -22.13 6.97 -0.23
N ASN A 81 -22.62 6.13 0.68
CA ASN A 81 -21.92 4.95 1.20
C ASN A 81 -21.40 3.97 0.13
N ASN A 82 -22.08 3.87 -1.02
CA ASN A 82 -21.75 2.91 -2.07
C ASN A 82 -20.46 3.29 -2.82
N ILE A 83 -20.31 4.56 -3.22
CA ILE A 83 -19.13 5.03 -3.95
C ILE A 83 -17.89 4.94 -3.03
N PHE A 84 -18.06 5.32 -1.77
CA PHE A 84 -17.01 5.19 -0.77
C PHE A 84 -16.55 3.73 -0.60
N THR A 85 -17.50 2.79 -0.56
CA THR A 85 -17.19 1.35 -0.49
C THR A 85 -16.36 0.91 -1.70
N VAL A 86 -16.69 1.36 -2.92
CA VAL A 86 -15.92 1.06 -4.13
C VAL A 86 -14.49 1.59 -4.04
N VAL A 87 -14.30 2.83 -3.59
CA VAL A 87 -12.97 3.43 -3.40
C VAL A 87 -12.16 2.61 -2.40
N MET A 88 -12.73 2.29 -1.24
CA MET A 88 -12.05 1.51 -0.21
C MET A 88 -11.69 0.10 -0.68
N VAL A 89 -12.59 -0.58 -1.38
CA VAL A 89 -12.32 -1.90 -1.97
C VAL A 89 -11.17 -1.80 -2.98
N GLY A 90 -11.14 -0.76 -3.81
CA GLY A 90 -10.05 -0.51 -4.75
C GLY A 90 -8.71 -0.30 -4.07
N LEU A 91 -8.65 0.53 -3.02
CA LEU A 91 -7.44 0.77 -2.24
C LEU A 91 -6.93 -0.50 -1.55
N VAL A 92 -7.82 -1.26 -0.90
CA VAL A 92 -7.46 -2.54 -0.26
C VAL A 92 -6.95 -3.55 -1.28
N THR A 93 -7.57 -3.59 -2.45
CA THR A 93 -7.15 -4.47 -3.55
C THR A 93 -5.76 -4.09 -4.04
N ALA A 94 -5.49 -2.80 -4.22
CA ALA A 94 -4.17 -2.29 -4.59
C ALA A 94 -3.08 -2.68 -3.58
N SER A 95 -3.33 -2.50 -2.27
CA SER A 95 -2.39 -2.93 -1.22
C SER A 95 -2.13 -4.44 -1.23
N ARG A 96 -3.17 -5.25 -1.52
CA ARG A 96 -3.02 -6.71 -1.66
C ARG A 96 -2.21 -7.12 -2.88
N ILE A 97 -2.35 -6.40 -4.01
CA ILE A 97 -1.54 -6.64 -5.21
C ILE A 97 -0.06 -6.37 -4.90
N ILE A 98 0.24 -5.25 -4.22
CA ILE A 98 1.59 -4.95 -3.74
C ILE A 98 2.11 -6.11 -2.87
N LEU A 99 1.35 -6.54 -1.87
CA LEU A 99 1.76 -7.66 -1.00
C LEU A 99 2.03 -8.96 -1.78
N ARG A 100 1.12 -9.36 -2.67
CA ARG A 100 1.27 -10.59 -3.46
C ARG A 100 2.53 -10.55 -4.33
N SER A 101 2.83 -9.38 -4.90
CA SER A 101 4.06 -9.18 -5.67
C SER A 101 5.34 -9.33 -4.85
N TYR A 102 5.26 -9.31 -3.51
CA TYR A 102 6.37 -9.63 -2.62
C TYR A 102 6.42 -11.10 -2.21
N GLN A 103 5.27 -11.78 -2.10
CA GLN A 103 5.24 -13.20 -1.78
C GLN A 103 5.94 -14.02 -2.87
N GLY A 104 5.73 -13.70 -4.14
CA GLY A 104 6.45 -14.33 -5.25
C GLY A 104 7.98 -14.09 -5.26
N LEU A 105 8.47 -13.05 -4.56
CA LEU A 105 9.91 -12.79 -4.39
C LEU A 105 10.52 -13.53 -3.18
N ARG A 106 9.69 -14.16 -2.34
CA ARG A 106 10.14 -14.96 -1.19
C ARG A 106 10.36 -16.44 -1.55
N GLU A 107 9.75 -16.92 -2.64
CA GLU A 107 9.86 -18.30 -3.11
C GLU A 107 11.02 -18.54 -4.10
N LEU A 108 11.84 -17.51 -4.32
CA LEU A 108 13.11 -17.53 -5.07
C LEU A 108 14.27 -17.33 -4.10
#